data_AF-A0A9D8YLX3-F1
#
_entry.id   AF-A0A9D8YLX3-F1
#
_cell.length_a   1.000
_cell.length_b   1.000
_cell.length_c   1.000
_cell.angle_alpha   90.00
_cell.angle_beta   90.00
_cell.angle_gamma   90.00
#
_symmetry.space_group_name_H-M   'P 1'
#
loop_
_entity.id
_entity.type
_entity.pdbx_description
1 polymer ?
#
loop_
_entity_poly.entity_id
_entity_poly.type
_entity_poly.pdbx_seq_one_letter_code
_entity_poly.pdbx_strand_id
1 'polypeptide(L)' 'MNEFWMMVIGLGMAFHGLLILWVGGLPRALTRGESPTAPPGTPEAFGLFWLDQYSYIGLVLTIVGLGLVSGGYLS' A
#
# COMPACT_ATOMS: atom_id res chain seq x y z
N MET A 1 -8.17 -21.78 -7.62
CA MET A 1 -8.83 -20.95 -6.59
C MET A 1 -10.24 -20.71 -7.09
N ASN A 2 -11.29 -20.93 -6.30
CA ASN A 2 -12.64 -20.52 -6.75
C ASN A 2 -12.81 -18.99 -6.58
N GLU A 3 -13.84 -18.46 -7.21
CA GLU A 3 -14.17 -17.04 -7.29
C GLU A 3 -14.38 -16.46 -5.87
N PHE A 4 -15.03 -17.22 -5.00
CA PHE A 4 -15.22 -16.86 -3.59
C PHE A 4 -13.90 -16.62 -2.86
N TRP A 5 -12.94 -17.55 -2.94
CA TRP A 5 -11.64 -17.40 -2.28
C TRP A 5 -10.81 -16.28 -2.89
N MET A 6 -10.93 -16.05 -4.20
CA MET A 6 -10.30 -14.91 -4.86
C MET A 6 -10.81 -13.58 -4.30
N MET A 7 -12.13 -13.45 -4.13
CA MET A 7 -12.75 -12.27 -3.52
C MET A 7 -12.35 -12.11 -2.04
N VAL A 8 -12.33 -13.18 -1.25
CA VAL A 8 -11.93 -13.12 0.17
C VAL A 8 -10.48 -12.64 0.33
N ILE A 9 -9.55 -13.21 -0.45
CA ILE A 9 -8.14 -12.78 -0.42
C ILE A 9 -8.02 -11.34 -0.90
N GLY A 10 -8.71 -10.99 -1.99
CA GLY A 10 -8.72 -9.64 -2.53
C GLY A 10 -9.22 -8.59 -1.53
N LEU A 11 -10.32 -8.88 -0.82
CA LEU A 11 -10.83 -8.01 0.25
C LEU A 11 -9.85 -7.90 1.40
N GLY A 12 -9.21 -9.00 1.83
CA GLY A 12 -8.20 -9.00 2.88
C GLY A 12 -6.98 -8.14 2.53
N MET A 13 -6.49 -8.26 1.29
CA MET A 13 -5.41 -7.44 0.75
C MET A 13 -5.82 -5.96 0.67
N ALA A 14 -7.00 -5.67 0.10
CA ALA A 14 -7.48 -4.32 -0.04
C ALA A 14 -7.65 -3.62 1.31
N PHE A 15 -8.23 -4.34 2.29
CA PHE A 15 -8.39 -3.84 3.65
C PHE A 15 -7.04 -3.54 4.32
N HIS A 16 -6.08 -4.46 4.28
CA HIS A 16 -4.75 -4.23 4.85
C HIS A 16 -4.01 -3.08 4.14
N GLY A 17 -4.10 -3.03 2.82
CA GLY A 17 -3.51 -1.95 2.04
C GLY A 17 -4.08 -0.59 2.45
N LEU A 18 -5.41 -0.49 2.56
CA LEU A 18 -6.09 0.73 2.99
C LEU A 18 -5.76 1.12 4.44
N LEU A 19 -5.62 0.16 5.35
CA LEU A 19 -5.16 0.43 6.73
C LEU A 19 -3.75 1.03 6.74
N ILE A 20 -2.84 0.49 5.93
CA ILE A 20 -1.48 1.02 5.80
C ILE A 20 -1.52 2.45 5.25
N LEU A 21 -2.27 2.69 4.18
CA LEU A 21 -2.38 4.02 3.59
C LEU A 21 -3.09 5.02 4.50
N TRP A 22 -4.02 4.57 5.35
CA TRP A 22 -4.66 5.43 6.35
C TRP A 22 -3.65 5.93 7.38
N VAL A 23 -2.75 5.05 7.85
CA VAL A 23 -1.76 5.39 8.88
C VAL A 23 -0.53 6.10 8.29
N GLY A 24 0.02 5.57 7.19
CA GLY A 24 1.26 6.03 6.56
C GLY A 24 1.07 7.11 5.48
N GLY A 25 -0.16 7.29 4.98
CA GLY A 25 -0.44 8.14 3.83
C GLY A 25 -0.12 7.46 2.50
N LEU A 26 -0.17 8.25 1.41
CA LEU A 26 0.25 7.82 0.09
C LEU A 26 1.79 7.90 -0.06
N PRO A 27 2.40 7.09 -0.95
CA PRO A 27 3.81 7.24 -1.30
C PRO A 27 4.16 8.67 -1.65
N ARG A 28 5.36 9.11 -1.28
CA ARG A 28 5.81 10.50 -1.46
C ARG A 28 5.80 10.98 -2.90
N ALA A 29 6.04 10.06 -3.85
CA ALA A 29 5.94 10.38 -5.27
C ALA A 29 4.52 10.78 -5.72
N LEU A 30 3.49 10.44 -4.94
CA LEU A 30 2.08 10.73 -5.21
C LEU A 30 1.52 11.84 -4.30
N THR A 31 2.30 12.34 -3.34
CA THR A 31 1.90 13.45 -2.48
C THR A 31 2.47 14.77 -2.97
N ARG A 32 1.77 15.87 -2.68
CA ARG A 32 2.25 17.22 -2.98
C ARG A 32 2.95 17.80 -1.76
N GLY A 33 4.06 18.49 -1.98
CA GLY A 33 4.80 19.20 -0.93
C GLY A 33 6.28 18.87 -0.93
N GLU A 34 7.01 19.51 -0.03
CA GLU A 34 8.42 19.21 0.20
C GLU A 34 8.57 17.85 0.88
N SER A 35 9.45 17.01 0.34
CA SER A 35 9.75 15.73 0.96
C SER A 35 10.64 15.92 2.18
N PRO A 36 10.34 15.30 3.33
CA PRO A 36 11.25 15.31 4.47
C PRO A 36 12.59 14.70 4.08
N THR A 37 13.68 15.37 4.44
CA THR A 37 15.05 14.93 4.18
C THR A 37 15.83 14.78 5.47
N ALA A 38 16.70 13.77 5.55
CA ALA A 38 17.67 13.59 6.62
C ALA A 38 19.05 13.29 5.99
N PRO A 39 20.17 13.55 6.70
CA PRO A 39 21.50 13.26 6.18
C PRO A 39 21.65 11.78 5.82
N PRO A 40 22.32 11.44 4.70
CA PRO A 40 22.55 10.05 4.31
C PRO A 40 23.29 9.27 5.42
N GLY A 41 22.85 8.03 5.64
CA GLY A 41 23.48 7.13 6.62
C GLY A 41 22.99 7.30 8.06
N THR A 42 22.04 8.19 8.33
CA THR A 42 21.43 8.29 9.67
C THR A 42 20.22 7.37 9.83
N PRO A 43 19.90 6.94 11.07
CA PRO A 43 18.68 6.17 11.35
C PRO A 43 17.39 6.87 10.88
N GLU A 44 17.36 8.20 10.92
CA GLU A 44 16.22 9.01 10.47
C GLU A 44 16.03 8.89 8.96
N ALA A 45 17.12 8.90 8.17
CA ALA A 45 17.05 8.71 6.73
C ALA A 45 16.48 7.32 6.38
N PHE A 46 16.89 6.28 7.12
CA PHE A 46 16.31 4.94 6.98
C PHE A 46 14.83 4.91 7.37
N GLY A 47 14.44 5.57 8.48
CA GLY A 47 13.05 5.66 8.92
C GLY A 47 12.16 6.33 7.88
N LEU A 48 12.61 7.44 7.29
CA LEU A 48 11.89 8.12 6.20
C LEU A 48 11.74 7.21 4.99
N PHE A 49 12.83 6.54 4.57
CA PHE A 49 12.78 5.56 3.49
C PHE A 49 11.76 4.45 3.77
N TRP A 50 11.80 3.87 4.98
CA TRP A 50 10.94 2.76 5.37
C TRP A 50 9.46 3.14 5.37
N LEU A 51 9.11 4.31 5.89
CA LEU A 51 7.72 4.80 5.85
C LEU A 51 7.19 4.95 4.43
N ASP A 52 8.04 5.39 3.50
CA ASP A 52 7.67 5.52 2.09
C ASP A 52 7.46 4.15 1.43
N GLN A 53 8.38 3.21 1.67
CA GLN A 53 8.23 1.83 1.20
C GLN A 53 6.99 1.15 1.77
N TYR A 54 6.69 1.40 3.04
CA TYR A 54 5.49 0.87 3.68
C TYR A 54 4.23 1.41 3.00
N SER A 55 4.22 2.70 2.64
CA SER A 55 3.12 3.30 1.86
C SER A 55 2.98 2.67 0.47
N TYR A 56 4.08 2.31 -0.20
CA TYR A 56 4.03 1.56 -1.46
C TYR A 56 3.44 0.15 -1.28
N ILE A 57 3.79 -0.55 -0.19
CA ILE A 57 3.18 -1.85 0.14
C ILE A 57 1.66 -1.68 0.30
N GLY A 58 1.24 -0.64 1.03
CA GLY A 58 -0.17 -0.30 1.20
C GLY A 58 -0.87 -0.11 -0.14
N LEU A 59 -0.30 0.71 -1.02
CA LEU A 59 -0.84 1.00 -2.35
C LEU A 59 -0.96 -0.24 -3.23
N VAL A 60 0.08 -1.07 -3.28
CA VAL A 60 0.09 -2.30 -4.09
C VAL A 60 -0.95 -3.30 -3.56
N LEU A 61 -1.02 -3.49 -2.24
CA LEU A 61 -2.03 -4.35 -1.62
C LEU A 61 -3.45 -3.88 -1.94
N THR A 62 -3.70 -2.57 -1.91
CA THR A 62 -4.99 -1.99 -2.28
C THR A 62 -5.32 -2.25 -3.74
N ILE A 63 -4.43 -1.90 -4.68
CA ILE A 63 -4.68 -2.05 -6.11
C ILE A 63 -4.88 -3.52 -6.49
N VAL A 64 -3.97 -4.39 -6.08
CA VAL A 64 -4.05 -5.83 -6.40
C VAL A 64 -5.25 -6.46 -5.72
N GLY A 65 -5.53 -6.10 -4.46
CA GLY A 65 -6.69 -6.59 -3.73
C GLY A 65 -8.01 -6.25 -4.42
N LEU A 66 -8.19 -4.97 -4.81
CA LEU A 66 -9.37 -4.53 -5.56
C LEU A 66 -9.46 -5.20 -6.94
N GLY A 67 -8.32 -5.42 -7.60
CA GLY A 67 -8.25 -6.18 -8.85
C GLY A 67 -8.74 -7.61 -8.71
N LEU A 68 -8.34 -8.31 -7.63
CA LEU A 68 -8.78 -9.68 -7.34
C LEU A 68 -10.27 -9.76 -7.00
N VAL A 69 -10.79 -8.81 -6.23
CA VAL A 69 -12.24 -8.73 -5.94
C VAL A 69 -13.03 -8.54 -7.23
N SER A 70 -12.59 -7.59 -8.06
CA SER A 70 -13.26 -7.29 -9.34
C SER A 70 -13.20 -8.49 -10.28
N GLY A 71 -12.04 -9.16 -10.38
CA GLY A 71 -11.88 -10.37 -11.18
C GLY A 71 -12.79 -11.49 -10.71
N GLY A 72 -12.81 -11.79 -9.41
CA GLY A 72 -13.68 -12.82 -8.84
C GLY A 72 -15.17 -12.51 -8.95
N TYR A 73 -15.57 -11.24 -8.96
CA TYR A 73 -16.97 -10.83 -9.13
C TYR A 73 -17.46 -10.92 -10.58
N LEU A 74 -16.57 -10.69 -11.55
CA LEU A 74 -16.88 -10.68 -12.99
C LEU A 74 -16.72 -12.05 -13.66
N SER A 75 -16.17 -13.04 -12.95
CA SER A 75 -15.98 -14.42 -13.41
C SER A 75 -17.23 -15.26 -13.16
#